data_AF-A0A352CP82-F1
#
_entry.id   AF-A0A352CP82-F1
#
_cell.length_a   1.000
_cell.length_b   1.000
_cell.length_c   1.000
_cell.angle_alpha   90.00
_cell.angle_beta   90.00
_cell.angle_gamma   90.00
#
_symmetry.space_group_name_H-M   'P 1'
#
loop_
_entity.id
_entity.type
_entity.pdbx_description
1 polymer ?
#
loop_
_entity_poly.entity_id
_entity_poly.type
_entity_poly.pdbx_seq_one_letter_code
_entity_poly.pdbx_strand_id
1 'polypeptide(L)' 'MYRDETKTIHIGDRVIGGGNPILIQSMTNTRTADVEATVAQIHRLEDAGCDIVRCTVPDSEAAAAISKIKEQI' A
#
# COMPACT_ATOMS: atom_id res chain seq x y z
N MET A 1 -20.27 -12.21 15.11
CA MET A 1 -18.87 -11.76 14.98
C MET A 1 -18.77 -10.42 15.70
N TYR A 2 -17.94 -10.32 16.73
CA TYR A 2 -17.74 -9.09 17.51
C TYR A 2 -16.52 -8.33 16.97
N ARG A 3 -16.58 -7.00 16.96
CA ARG A 3 -15.49 -6.12 16.55
C ARG A 3 -15.42 -4.94 17.51
N ASP A 4 -14.20 -4.62 17.97
CA ASP A 4 -13.99 -3.51 18.89
C ASP A 4 -14.29 -2.15 18.24
N GLU A 5 -14.90 -1.27 19.03
CA GLU A 5 -15.05 0.14 18.68
C GLU A 5 -13.68 0.82 18.81
N THR A 6 -13.09 1.09 17.66
CA THR A 6 -11.75 1.67 17.54
C THR A 6 -11.86 3.03 16.87
N LYS A 7 -10.86 3.89 17.09
CA LYS A 7 -10.78 5.19 16.41
C LYS A 7 -10.74 4.99 14.89
N THR A 8 -11.52 5.78 14.17
CA THR A 8 -11.49 5.83 12.70
C THR A 8 -10.23 6.56 12.22
N ILE A 9 -9.50 5.96 11.28
CA ILE A 9 -8.26 6.49 10.70
C ILE A 9 -8.34 6.44 9.16
N HIS A 10 -7.85 7.50 8.52
CA HIS A 10 -7.76 7.60 7.06
C HIS A 10 -6.36 7.23 6.57
N ILE A 11 -6.30 6.46 5.48
CA ILE A 11 -5.07 6.12 4.74
C ILE A 11 -5.36 6.45 3.27
N GLY A 12 -4.97 7.66 2.84
CA GLY A 12 -5.42 8.19 1.55
C GLY A 12 -6.95 8.34 1.53
N ASP A 13 -7.59 7.70 0.56
CA ASP A 13 -9.04 7.60 0.40
C ASP A 13 -9.68 6.41 1.16
N ARG A 14 -8.86 5.56 1.79
CA ARG A 14 -9.31 4.38 2.54
C ARG A 14 -9.53 4.69 4.02
N VAL A 15 -10.42 3.95 4.66
CA VAL A 15 -10.81 4.16 6.07
C VAL A 15 -10.74 2.86 6.86
N ILE A 16 -10.05 2.88 8.00
CA ILE A 16 -9.95 1.75 8.93
C ILE A 16 -10.49 2.14 10.32
N GLY A 17 -10.87 1.15 11.12
CA GLY A 17 -11.42 1.37 12.47
C GLY A 17 -12.88 1.80 12.45
N GLY A 18 -13.47 2.07 13.63
CA GLY A 18 -14.83 2.62 13.74
C GLY A 18 -15.95 1.79 13.11
N GLY A 19 -15.79 0.46 13.05
CA GLY A 19 -16.76 -0.45 12.41
C GLY A 19 -16.70 -0.50 10.87
N ASN A 20 -15.81 0.25 10.22
CA ASN A 20 -15.58 0.17 8.76
C ASN A 20 -15.08 -1.23 8.33
N PRO A 21 -15.21 -1.61 7.05
CA PRO A 21 -14.73 -2.91 6.54
C PRO A 21 -13.27 -3.23 6.93
N ILE A 22 -12.95 -4.52 7.03
CA ILE A 22 -11.55 -4.96 7.21
C ILE A 22 -10.89 -4.83 5.83
N LEU A 23 -9.91 -3.92 5.71
CA LEU A 23 -9.15 -3.74 4.48
C LEU A 23 -8.00 -4.74 4.40
N ILE A 24 -7.74 -5.23 3.20
CA ILE A 24 -6.65 -6.17 2.90
C ILE A 24 -5.41 -5.38 2.56
N GLN A 25 -4.30 -5.69 3.23
CA GLN A 25 -3.01 -5.08 2.94
C GLN A 25 -1.99 -6.11 2.49
N SER A 26 -1.02 -5.67 1.68
CA SER A 26 0.12 -6.48 1.25
C SER A 26 1.38 -5.62 1.14
N MET A 27 2.51 -6.25 0.86
CA MET A 27 3.81 -5.60 0.73
C MET A 27 4.53 -6.09 -0.52
N THR A 28 5.13 -5.16 -1.26
CA THR A 28 5.98 -5.49 -2.40
C THR A 28 7.27 -6.18 -1.92
N ASN A 29 7.84 -7.04 -2.77
CA ASN A 29 9.12 -7.70 -2.53
C ASN A 29 10.18 -7.38 -3.60
N THR A 30 9.87 -6.48 -4.53
CA THR A 30 10.82 -5.89 -5.46
C THR A 30 11.73 -4.89 -4.74
N ARG A 31 12.89 -4.59 -5.34
CA ARG A 31 13.72 -3.47 -4.88
C ARG A 31 12.97 -2.18 -5.23
N THR A 32 12.62 -1.37 -4.25
CA THR A 32 11.81 -0.16 -4.48
C THR A 32 12.48 0.87 -5.41
N ALA A 33 13.80 0.87 -5.51
CA ALA A 33 14.54 1.64 -6.52
C ALA A 33 14.21 1.21 -7.98
N ASP A 34 13.81 -0.04 -8.19
CA ASP A 34 13.29 -0.54 -9.46
C ASP A 34 11.81 -0.17 -9.58
N VAL A 35 11.58 1.02 -10.16
CA VAL A 35 10.26 1.62 -10.31
C VAL A 35 9.33 0.74 -11.15
N GLU A 36 9.81 0.24 -12.29
CA GLU A 36 8.99 -0.56 -13.22
C GLU A 36 8.55 -1.88 -12.56
N ALA A 37 9.48 -2.60 -11.93
CA ALA A 37 9.15 -3.84 -11.26
C ALA A 37 8.17 -3.62 -10.10
N THR A 38 8.36 -2.53 -9.34
CA THR A 38 7.52 -2.21 -8.18
C THR A 38 6.11 -1.79 -8.60
N VAL A 39 5.98 -0.93 -9.61
CA VAL A 39 4.67 -0.53 -10.19
C VAL A 39 3.95 -1.76 -10.75
N ALA A 40 4.63 -2.61 -11.51
CA ALA A 40 4.05 -3.83 -12.04
C ALA A 40 3.57 -4.79 -10.93
N GLN A 41 4.28 -4.87 -9.80
CA GLN A 41 3.84 -5.67 -8.67
C GLN A 41 2.64 -5.03 -7.93
N ILE A 42 2.61 -3.69 -7.80
CA ILE A 42 1.49 -2.99 -7.17
C ILE A 42 0.20 -3.27 -7.94
N HIS A 43 0.21 -3.13 -9.27
CA HIS A 43 -0.95 -3.44 -10.11
C HIS A 43 -1.42 -4.89 -9.95
N ARG A 44 -0.49 -5.86 -9.90
CA ARG A 44 -0.85 -7.27 -9.63
C ARG A 44 -1.48 -7.48 -8.25
N LEU A 45 -1.06 -6.73 -7.24
CA LEU A 45 -1.64 -6.80 -5.90
C LEU A 45 -3.03 -6.16 -5.87
N GLU A 46 -3.22 -5.03 -6.56
CA GLU A 46 -4.52 -4.39 -6.73
C GLU A 46 -5.52 -5.30 -7.45
N ASP A 47 -5.11 -5.91 -8.57
CA ASP A 47 -5.92 -6.89 -9.32
C ASP A 47 -6.32 -8.11 -8.46
N ALA A 48 -5.50 -8.46 -7.46
CA ALA A 48 -5.77 -9.53 -6.51
C ALA A 48 -6.68 -9.10 -5.33
N GLY A 49 -7.11 -7.82 -5.29
CA GLY A 49 -8.00 -7.27 -4.27
C GLY A 49 -7.28 -6.65 -3.07
N CYS A 50 -6.02 -6.23 -3.22
CA CYS A 50 -5.30 -5.51 -2.17
C CYS A 50 -5.78 -4.06 -2.07
N ASP A 51 -6.24 -3.63 -0.88
CA ASP A 51 -6.66 -2.24 -0.63
C ASP A 51 -5.48 -1.31 -0.30
N ILE A 52 -4.45 -1.83 0.37
CA ILE A 52 -3.30 -1.04 0.85
C ILE A 52 -1.99 -1.78 0.54
N VAL A 53 -1.13 -1.17 -0.28
CA VAL A 53 0.18 -1.73 -0.62
C VAL A 53 1.29 -0.98 0.09
N ARG A 54 2.22 -1.73 0.71
CA ARG A 54 3.42 -1.18 1.36
C ARG A 54 4.67 -1.45 0.52
N CYS A 55 5.58 -0.48 0.49
CA CYS A 55 6.91 -0.60 -0.12
C CYS A 55 8.00 -0.43 0.94
N THR A 56 9.17 -1.04 0.72
CA THR A 56 10.32 -0.91 1.63
C THR A 56 11.15 0.33 1.24
N VAL A 57 11.64 1.09 2.22
CA VAL A 57 12.48 2.28 1.97
C VAL A 57 13.75 2.18 2.84
N PRO A 58 14.73 1.35 2.46
CA PRO A 58 15.89 1.07 3.30
C PRO A 58 17.04 2.06 3.07
N ASP A 59 17.02 2.78 1.95
CA ASP A 59 18.08 3.69 1.51
C ASP A 59 17.50 4.90 0.75
N SER A 60 18.39 5.85 0.44
CA SER A 60 18.03 7.09 -0.26
C SER A 60 17.56 6.87 -1.70
N GLU A 61 18.02 5.81 -2.36
CA GLU A 61 17.63 5.50 -3.74
C GLU A 61 16.17 5.03 -3.80
N ALA A 62 15.80 4.11 -2.90
CA ALA A 62 14.42 3.70 -2.72
C ALA A 62 13.52 4.88 -2.33
N ALA A 63 13.99 5.78 -1.46
CA ALA A 63 13.23 6.96 -1.07
C ALA A 63 12.96 7.88 -2.27
N ALA A 64 13.97 8.12 -3.12
CA ALA A 64 13.85 8.92 -4.33
C ALA A 64 12.91 8.30 -5.38
N ALA A 65 12.76 6.97 -5.38
CA ALA A 65 11.88 6.26 -6.31
C ALA A 65 10.39 6.37 -5.97
N ILE A 66 10.00 6.68 -4.73
CA ILE A 66 8.59 6.71 -4.29
C ILE A 66 7.73 7.69 -5.11
N SER A 67 8.23 8.89 -5.42
CA SER A 67 7.46 9.85 -6.25
C SER A 67 7.16 9.28 -7.63
N LYS A 68 8.17 8.67 -8.26
CA LYS A 68 8.05 8.07 -9.60
C LYS A 68 7.10 6.88 -9.63
N ILE A 69 7.08 6.08 -8.55
CA ILE A 69 6.11 4.99 -8.38
C ILE A 69 4.71 5.59 -8.25
N LYS A 70 4.53 6.63 -7.42
CA LYS A 70 3.21 7.18 -7.15
C LYS A 70 2.56 7.87 -8.35
N GLU A 71 3.35 8.40 -9.28
CA GLU A 71 2.87 8.97 -10.54
C GLU A 71 2.27 7.93 -11.51
N GLN A 72 2.53 6.63 -11.29
CA GLN A 72 2.14 5.54 -12.19
C GLN A 72 1.05 4.61 -11.61
N ILE A 73 0.49 4.95 -10.44
CA ILE A 73 -0.55 4.19 -9.73
C ILE A 73 -1.68 5.09 -9.22
#